data_AF-A0A1X1ZVM9-F1
#
_entry.id   AF-A0A1X1ZVM9-F1
#
_cell.length_a   1.000
_cell.length_b   1.000
_cell.length_c   1.000
_cell.angle_alpha   90.00
_cell.angle_beta   90.00
_cell.angle_gamma   90.00
#
_symmetry.space_group_name_H-M   'P 1'
#
loop_
_entity.id
_entity.type
_entity.pdbx_description
1 polymer ?
#
loop_
_entity_poly.entity_id
_entity_poly.type
_entity_poly.pdbx_seq_one_letter_code
_entity_poly.pdbx_strand_id
1 'polypeptide(L)'
;MDRPRQIARSFQRQFTHADRDVLSERLTVWEGPPPRDLAANPTLLARMSSYYQAGIVIVDSLKDAAVRLSEDAVGAQWNRARQHLLAQGCELLELHHSTKRGPGGASITGVADVYGSTWLTSGCGSIILLTGEPGDPIVAFRHVKQPSDEVGPYQLIHDQVAGLLSIDFQVDLVELVKATGVDGLTAKDAAAAITGKDAPSAADVEKARRRLNSKVTEGVLVRVDGTRGGYSGASKGSTPTAWFLAPPINHASFTAKGKTAGQIIHAPSETEINHESNTSFTPEGKTAGQIIHASSHVNHGAGNHETHHPFRGGVSDTRNAACAKQETKP
;
A
#
# COMPACT_ATOMS: atom_id res chain seq x y z
N MET A 1 -20.32 -4.85 -4.16
CA MET A 1 -20.80 -4.00 -5.29
C MET A 1 -20.58 -4.71 -6.62
N ASP A 2 -19.39 -5.20 -6.95
CA ASP A 2 -19.19 -6.03 -8.16
C ASP A 2 -19.23 -7.56 -7.89
N ARG A 3 -19.76 -8.30 -8.86
CA ARG A 3 -19.82 -9.78 -9.02
C ARG A 3 -19.63 -10.64 -7.75
N PRO A 4 -20.61 -10.70 -6.82
CA PRO A 4 -20.51 -11.48 -5.58
C PRO A 4 -20.15 -12.96 -5.79
N ARG A 5 -20.65 -13.58 -6.86
CA ARG A 5 -20.34 -14.97 -7.22
C ARG A 5 -18.89 -15.21 -7.65
N GLN A 6 -18.22 -14.20 -8.22
CA GLN A 6 -16.81 -14.31 -8.57
C GLN A 6 -15.93 -14.21 -7.33
N ILE A 7 -16.23 -13.26 -6.45
CA ILE A 7 -15.55 -13.10 -5.16
C ILE A 7 -15.70 -14.38 -4.32
N ALA A 8 -16.93 -14.91 -4.20
CA ALA A 8 -17.19 -16.15 -3.47
C ALA A 8 -16.36 -17.33 -4.01
N ARG A 9 -16.27 -17.49 -5.34
CA ARG A 9 -15.40 -18.52 -5.95
C ARG A 9 -13.92 -18.29 -5.66
N SER A 10 -13.48 -17.05 -5.57
CA SER A 10 -12.09 -16.74 -5.20
C SER A 10 -11.79 -17.09 -3.76
N PHE A 11 -12.69 -16.72 -2.85
CA PHE A 11 -12.57 -17.02 -1.43
C PHE A 11 -12.52 -18.53 -1.16
N GLN A 12 -13.29 -19.32 -1.90
CA GLN A 12 -13.25 -20.79 -1.81
C GLN A 12 -11.90 -21.41 -2.16
N ARG A 13 -11.03 -20.70 -2.89
CA ARG A 13 -9.66 -21.17 -3.18
C ARG A 13 -8.66 -20.79 -2.09
N GLN A 14 -8.91 -19.68 -1.39
CA GLN A 14 -7.99 -19.10 -0.40
C GLN A 14 -8.28 -19.53 1.04
N PHE A 15 -9.53 -19.84 1.35
CA PHE A 15 -9.99 -20.13 2.70
C PHE A 15 -10.59 -21.53 2.81
N THR A 16 -10.43 -22.11 3.99
CA THR A 16 -10.93 -23.44 4.32
C THR A 16 -12.15 -23.34 5.24
N HIS A 17 -12.73 -24.49 5.59
CA HIS A 17 -13.81 -24.54 6.59
C HIS A 17 -13.37 -24.07 7.98
N ALA A 18 -12.07 -24.18 8.32
CA ALA A 18 -11.55 -23.74 9.60
C ALA A 18 -11.57 -22.21 9.76
N ASP A 19 -11.59 -21.46 8.67
CA ASP A 19 -11.56 -19.98 8.68
C ASP A 19 -12.96 -19.37 8.84
N ARG A 20 -14.03 -20.18 8.81
CA ARG A 20 -15.42 -19.69 8.75
C ARG A 20 -15.80 -18.80 9.92
N ASP A 21 -15.43 -19.19 11.14
CA ASP A 21 -15.80 -18.44 12.34
C ASP A 21 -15.10 -17.08 12.36
N VAL A 22 -13.81 -17.05 12.01
CA VAL A 22 -13.03 -15.81 11.91
C VAL A 22 -13.58 -14.90 10.81
N LEU A 23 -13.91 -15.46 9.64
CA LEU A 23 -14.49 -14.68 8.53
C LEU A 23 -15.88 -14.14 8.90
N SER A 24 -16.72 -14.95 9.55
CA SER A 24 -18.04 -14.54 10.03
C SER A 24 -17.95 -13.40 11.05
N GLU A 25 -16.94 -13.41 11.91
CA GLU A 25 -16.73 -12.39 12.92
C GLU A 25 -16.12 -11.11 12.35
N ARG A 26 -15.16 -11.23 11.42
CA ARG A 26 -14.29 -10.11 11.01
C ARG A 26 -14.55 -9.53 9.63
N LEU A 27 -15.31 -10.23 8.77
CA LEU A 27 -15.59 -9.77 7.42
C LEU A 27 -17.08 -9.48 7.24
N THR A 28 -17.40 -8.21 7.02
CA THR A 28 -18.73 -7.80 6.54
C THR A 28 -18.67 -7.50 5.05
N VAL A 29 -19.52 -8.19 4.27
CA VAL A 29 -19.67 -7.94 2.83
C VAL A 29 -20.94 -7.14 2.57
N TRP A 30 -20.81 -5.97 1.96
CA TRP A 30 -21.96 -5.21 1.49
C TRP A 30 -22.44 -5.72 0.13
N GLU A 31 -23.65 -6.26 0.10
CA GLU A 31 -24.29 -6.74 -1.11
C GLU A 31 -25.02 -5.60 -1.84
N GLY A 32 -24.77 -5.49 -3.15
CA GLY A 32 -25.38 -4.45 -4.00
C GLY A 32 -24.63 -3.11 -3.98
N PRO A 33 -25.22 -2.06 -4.58
CA PRO A 33 -24.66 -0.70 -4.59
C PRO A 33 -24.74 -0.04 -3.20
N PRO A 34 -23.97 1.01 -2.92
CA PRO A 34 -24.13 1.78 -1.69
C PRO A 34 -25.53 2.42 -1.61
N PRO A 35 -26.03 2.73 -0.41
CA PRO A 35 -27.35 3.33 -0.24
C PRO A 35 -27.54 4.66 -0.98
N ARG A 36 -26.45 5.41 -1.16
CA ARG A 36 -26.37 6.66 -1.94
C ARG A 36 -24.96 6.78 -2.51
N ASP A 37 -24.81 7.62 -3.54
CA ASP A 37 -23.50 7.99 -4.07
C ASP A 37 -22.59 8.54 -2.95
N LEU A 38 -21.42 7.93 -2.78
CA LEU A 38 -20.53 8.21 -1.67
C LEU A 38 -19.73 9.50 -1.86
N ALA A 39 -19.53 9.97 -3.09
CA ALA A 39 -18.94 11.28 -3.35
C ALA A 39 -19.98 12.39 -3.14
N ALA A 40 -21.24 12.19 -3.53
CA ALA A 40 -22.32 13.14 -3.25
C ALA A 40 -22.66 13.23 -1.75
N ASN A 41 -22.30 12.21 -0.96
CA ASN A 41 -22.53 12.15 0.48
C ASN A 41 -21.23 11.80 1.24
N PRO A 42 -20.26 12.72 1.36
CA PRO A 42 -18.90 12.38 1.83
C PRO A 42 -18.82 11.78 3.23
N THR A 43 -19.80 12.03 4.10
CA THR A 43 -19.82 11.44 5.45
C THR A 43 -20.39 10.02 5.48
N LEU A 44 -21.02 9.55 4.41
CA LEU A 44 -21.74 8.27 4.39
C LEU A 44 -20.80 7.08 4.58
N LEU A 45 -19.64 7.07 3.90
CA LEU A 45 -18.66 5.99 4.03
C LEU A 45 -18.18 5.84 5.49
N ALA A 46 -17.84 6.96 6.14
CA ALA A 46 -17.44 7.01 7.54
C ALA A 46 -18.56 6.51 8.48
N ARG A 47 -19.82 6.93 8.24
CA ARG A 47 -20.99 6.46 9.02
C ARG A 47 -21.24 4.96 8.87
N MET A 48 -21.17 4.45 7.64
CA MET A 48 -21.31 3.01 7.38
C MET A 48 -20.21 2.23 8.11
N SER A 49 -18.97 2.70 8.02
CA SER A 49 -17.80 2.05 8.64
C SER A 49 -17.92 2.04 10.16
N SER A 50 -18.37 3.14 10.76
CA SER A 50 -18.65 3.22 12.19
C SER A 50 -19.78 2.27 12.62
N TYR A 51 -20.87 2.19 11.84
CA TYR A 51 -21.98 1.28 12.12
C TYR A 51 -21.55 -0.19 12.14
N TYR A 52 -20.66 -0.59 11.22
CA TYR A 52 -20.10 -1.94 11.15
C TYR A 52 -18.84 -2.12 11.99
N GLN A 53 -18.41 -1.10 12.75
CA GLN A 53 -17.19 -1.11 13.55
C GLN A 53 -15.94 -1.56 12.73
N ALA A 54 -15.88 -1.15 11.47
CA ALA A 54 -14.82 -1.54 10.55
C ALA A 54 -13.51 -0.80 10.88
N GLY A 55 -12.41 -1.55 11.01
CA GLY A 55 -11.06 -0.99 11.05
C GLY A 55 -10.45 -0.75 9.66
N ILE A 56 -10.94 -1.47 8.65
CA ILE A 56 -10.50 -1.38 7.25
C ILE A 56 -11.73 -1.46 6.35
N VAL A 57 -11.78 -0.60 5.34
CA VAL A 57 -12.80 -0.63 4.29
C VAL A 57 -12.16 -0.91 2.94
N ILE A 58 -12.75 -1.84 2.19
CA ILE A 58 -12.35 -2.15 0.82
C ILE A 58 -13.47 -1.74 -0.13
N VAL A 59 -13.16 -0.91 -1.12
CA VAL A 59 -14.10 -0.44 -2.14
C VAL A 59 -13.77 -1.11 -3.47
N ASP A 60 -14.62 -2.05 -3.89
CA ASP A 60 -14.51 -2.79 -5.16
C ASP A 60 -15.77 -2.66 -6.03
N SER A 61 -15.80 -1.82 -7.07
CA SER A 61 -14.76 -0.88 -7.52
C SER A 61 -15.19 0.57 -7.33
N LEU A 62 -14.22 1.50 -7.33
CA LEU A 62 -14.49 2.92 -7.04
C LEU A 62 -15.54 3.55 -7.98
N LYS A 63 -15.62 3.10 -9.25
CA LYS A 63 -16.61 3.59 -10.23
C LYS A 63 -18.06 3.34 -9.81
N ASP A 64 -18.29 2.32 -8.98
CA ASP A 64 -19.62 1.92 -8.50
C ASP A 64 -19.97 2.62 -7.17
N ALA A 65 -18.95 3.16 -6.49
CA ALA A 65 -19.08 3.93 -5.26
C ALA A 65 -19.35 5.43 -5.51
N ALA A 66 -18.81 5.97 -6.61
CA ALA A 66 -18.92 7.38 -6.97
C ALA A 66 -19.15 7.54 -8.48
N VAL A 67 -20.23 8.22 -8.84
CA VAL A 67 -20.66 8.42 -10.23
C VAL A 67 -19.99 9.66 -10.82
N ARG A 68 -19.47 9.54 -12.04
CA ARG A 68 -18.73 10.59 -12.78
C ARG A 68 -17.37 10.96 -12.18
N LEU A 69 -16.57 9.94 -11.80
CA LEU A 69 -15.22 10.09 -11.26
C LEU A 69 -14.23 10.92 -12.11
N SER A 70 -14.50 11.13 -13.39
CA SER A 70 -13.70 12.02 -14.24
C SER A 70 -13.92 13.51 -13.95
N GLU A 71 -15.00 13.88 -13.25
CA GLU A 71 -15.24 15.26 -12.85
C GLU A 71 -14.44 15.62 -11.60
N ASP A 72 -13.73 16.76 -11.64
CA ASP A 72 -12.89 17.20 -10.51
C ASP A 72 -13.69 17.46 -9.24
N ALA A 73 -14.92 17.97 -9.36
CA ALA A 73 -15.80 18.14 -8.22
C ALA A 73 -16.11 16.81 -7.53
N VAL A 74 -16.39 15.75 -8.31
CA VAL A 74 -16.64 14.41 -7.77
C VAL A 74 -15.38 13.83 -7.13
N GLY A 75 -14.23 13.94 -7.79
CA GLY A 75 -12.95 13.50 -7.24
C GLY A 75 -12.59 14.20 -5.92
N ALA A 76 -12.82 15.51 -5.83
CA ALA A 76 -12.59 16.28 -4.61
C ALA A 76 -13.54 15.84 -3.48
N GLN A 77 -14.81 15.57 -3.77
CA GLN A 77 -15.77 15.10 -2.77
C GLN A 77 -15.48 13.66 -2.32
N TRP A 78 -15.05 12.78 -3.23
CA TRP A 78 -14.55 11.46 -2.85
C TRP A 78 -13.34 11.58 -1.92
N ASN A 79 -12.40 12.49 -2.23
CA ASN A 79 -11.28 12.75 -1.33
C ASN A 79 -11.75 13.24 0.05
N ARG A 80 -12.80 14.06 0.14
CA ARG A 80 -13.43 14.41 1.43
C ARG A 80 -13.98 13.18 2.15
N ALA A 81 -14.59 12.25 1.43
CA ALA A 81 -15.08 11.00 2.01
C ALA A 81 -13.95 10.17 2.64
N ARG A 82 -12.80 10.08 1.96
CA ARG A 82 -11.59 9.46 2.54
C ARG A 82 -11.16 10.13 3.82
N GLN A 83 -11.07 11.47 3.83
CA GLN A 83 -10.61 12.21 5.01
C GLN A 83 -11.55 12.00 6.21
N HIS A 84 -12.86 11.93 5.98
CA HIS A 84 -13.81 11.59 7.05
C HIS A 84 -13.59 10.18 7.61
N LEU A 85 -13.31 9.20 6.75
CA LEU A 85 -13.05 7.83 7.16
C LEU A 85 -11.72 7.71 7.93
N LEU A 86 -10.65 8.27 7.38
CA LEU A 86 -9.31 8.25 7.98
C LEU A 86 -9.28 8.98 9.33
N ALA A 87 -10.03 10.08 9.47
CA ALA A 87 -10.15 10.81 10.74
C ALA A 87 -10.79 9.98 11.87
N GLN A 88 -11.49 8.88 11.54
CA GLN A 88 -12.02 7.93 12.52
C GLN A 88 -11.04 6.81 12.86
N GLY A 89 -9.83 6.82 12.29
CA GLY A 89 -8.85 5.73 12.44
C GLY A 89 -9.18 4.48 11.63
N CYS A 90 -10.01 4.62 10.58
CA CYS A 90 -10.36 3.51 9.68
C CYS A 90 -9.54 3.60 8.39
N GLU A 91 -8.87 2.51 8.02
CA GLU A 91 -8.05 2.42 6.82
C GLU A 91 -8.89 2.16 5.56
N LEU A 92 -8.38 2.56 4.40
CA LEU A 92 -9.10 2.46 3.13
C LEU A 92 -8.24 1.81 2.04
N LEU A 93 -8.79 0.78 1.39
CA LEU A 93 -8.27 0.18 0.18
C LEU A 93 -9.25 0.37 -0.97
N GLU A 94 -8.77 0.91 -2.09
CA GLU A 94 -9.59 1.23 -3.26
C GLU A 94 -9.13 0.41 -4.46
N LEU A 95 -10.05 -0.38 -5.02
CA LEU A 95 -9.84 -1.06 -6.29
C LEU A 95 -10.39 -0.18 -7.40
N HIS A 96 -9.51 0.20 -8.32
CA HIS A 96 -9.86 1.15 -9.37
C HIS A 96 -9.19 0.82 -10.70
N HIS A 97 -9.84 1.23 -11.79
CA HIS A 97 -9.35 0.97 -13.13
C HIS A 97 -8.36 2.05 -13.59
N SER A 98 -7.43 1.63 -14.43
CA SER A 98 -6.65 2.55 -15.25
C SER A 98 -7.49 3.09 -16.41
N THR A 99 -7.00 4.14 -17.04
CA THR A 99 -7.51 4.61 -18.33
C THR A 99 -7.39 3.50 -19.39
N LYS A 100 -8.42 3.36 -20.23
CA LYS A 100 -8.40 2.44 -21.36
C LYS A 100 -7.49 3.01 -22.45
N ARG A 101 -6.45 2.29 -22.82
CA ARG A 101 -5.58 2.63 -23.96
C ARG A 101 -6.01 1.83 -25.20
N GLY A 102 -5.88 2.43 -26.38
CA GLY A 102 -6.28 1.83 -27.65
C GLY A 102 -5.42 0.62 -28.06
N PRO A 103 -5.70 -0.02 -29.20
CA PRO A 103 -4.88 -1.13 -29.73
C PRO A 103 -3.43 -0.67 -29.92
N GLY A 104 -2.47 -1.36 -29.29
CA GLY A 104 -1.05 -0.98 -29.27
C GLY A 104 -0.67 0.10 -28.25
N GLY A 105 -1.57 0.44 -27.32
CA GLY A 105 -1.35 1.45 -26.30
C GLY A 105 -0.12 1.18 -25.44
N ALA A 106 0.58 2.26 -25.06
CA ALA A 106 1.72 2.16 -24.16
C ALA A 106 1.35 1.45 -22.86
N SER A 107 2.32 0.85 -22.18
CA SER A 107 2.12 0.22 -20.88
C SER A 107 1.70 1.25 -19.82
N ILE A 108 0.79 0.86 -18.93
CA ILE A 108 0.42 1.65 -17.74
C ILE A 108 1.64 1.66 -16.84
N THR A 109 2.20 2.85 -16.55
CA THR A 109 3.49 2.96 -15.87
C THR A 109 3.47 3.89 -14.65
N GLY A 110 2.43 4.70 -14.50
CA GLY A 110 2.43 5.73 -13.46
C GLY A 110 1.05 6.18 -12.99
N VAL A 111 1.09 7.10 -12.02
CA VAL A 111 -0.10 7.67 -11.37
C VAL A 111 -1.03 8.38 -12.36
N ALA A 112 -0.48 8.97 -13.42
CA ALA A 112 -1.24 9.65 -14.47
C ALA A 112 -2.16 8.70 -15.27
N ASP A 113 -1.95 7.39 -15.15
CA ASP A 113 -2.70 6.39 -15.91
C ASP A 113 -3.95 5.90 -15.19
N VAL A 114 -4.16 6.33 -13.95
CA VAL A 114 -5.37 6.04 -13.17
C VAL A 114 -6.56 6.78 -13.78
N TYR A 115 -7.68 6.09 -13.99
CA TYR A 115 -8.87 6.72 -14.58
C TYR A 115 -9.52 7.72 -13.61
N GLY A 116 -9.92 8.89 -14.11
CA GLY A 116 -10.72 9.86 -13.36
C GLY A 116 -9.95 11.13 -13.00
N SER A 117 -10.48 11.87 -12.04
CA SER A 117 -9.91 13.13 -11.56
C SER A 117 -8.57 12.93 -10.85
N THR A 118 -7.66 13.89 -11.01
CA THR A 118 -6.38 13.96 -10.27
C THR A 118 -6.56 13.95 -8.75
N TRP A 119 -7.71 14.41 -8.23
CA TRP A 119 -8.01 14.36 -6.79
C TRP A 119 -8.06 12.92 -6.24
N LEU A 120 -8.37 11.95 -7.10
CA LEU A 120 -8.37 10.54 -6.71
C LEU A 120 -6.97 10.10 -6.32
N THR A 121 -5.94 10.41 -7.09
CA THR A 121 -4.57 9.96 -6.81
C THR A 121 -3.80 10.90 -5.88
N SER A 122 -4.09 12.19 -5.90
CA SER A 122 -3.50 13.18 -4.98
C SER A 122 -3.82 12.85 -3.52
N GLY A 123 -5.06 12.41 -3.25
CA GLY A 123 -5.52 12.07 -1.91
C GLY A 123 -5.04 10.73 -1.34
N CYS A 124 -4.46 9.83 -2.15
CA CYS A 124 -4.02 8.51 -1.68
C CYS A 124 -2.65 8.59 -1.00
N GLY A 125 -2.46 7.90 0.13
CA GLY A 125 -1.14 7.76 0.76
C GLY A 125 -0.21 6.82 0.00
N SER A 126 -0.78 5.80 -0.64
CA SER A 126 -0.09 4.79 -1.44
C SER A 126 -0.86 4.48 -2.72
N ILE A 127 -0.14 4.14 -3.80
CA ILE A 127 -0.75 3.67 -5.05
C ILE A 127 0.10 2.53 -5.62
N ILE A 128 -0.52 1.35 -5.76
CA ILE A 128 0.06 0.20 -6.46
C ILE A 128 -0.60 0.01 -7.83
N LEU A 129 0.20 -0.42 -8.80
CA LEU A 129 -0.26 -0.82 -10.12
C LEU A 129 0.06 -2.31 -10.32
N LEU A 130 -0.95 -3.06 -10.73
CA LEU A 130 -0.82 -4.43 -11.24
C LEU A 130 -1.05 -4.39 -12.74
N THR A 131 -0.10 -4.91 -13.52
CA THR A 131 -0.17 -4.90 -14.99
C THR A 131 0.15 -6.28 -15.56
N GLY A 132 -0.68 -6.72 -16.50
CA GLY A 132 -0.55 -7.98 -17.24
C GLY A 132 -1.76 -8.13 -18.15
N GLU A 133 -1.71 -9.05 -19.10
CA GLU A 133 -2.86 -9.37 -19.93
C GLU A 133 -3.79 -10.35 -19.20
N PRO A 134 -5.10 -10.34 -19.50
CA PRO A 134 -6.04 -11.28 -18.90
C PRO A 134 -5.61 -12.73 -19.15
N GLY A 135 -5.37 -13.46 -18.06
CA GLY A 135 -4.95 -14.87 -18.10
C GLY A 135 -3.45 -15.08 -17.94
N ASP A 136 -2.64 -14.02 -17.91
CA ASP A 136 -1.20 -14.15 -17.73
C ASP A 136 -0.85 -14.81 -16.39
N PRO A 137 0.08 -15.80 -16.39
CA PRO A 137 0.56 -16.43 -15.16
C PRO A 137 1.60 -15.56 -14.44
N ILE A 138 2.14 -14.54 -15.10
CA ILE A 138 3.10 -13.59 -14.53
C ILE A 138 2.56 -12.17 -14.74
N VAL A 139 2.40 -11.44 -13.64
CA VAL A 139 1.94 -10.04 -13.65
C VAL A 139 2.98 -9.14 -12.99
N ALA A 140 3.11 -7.91 -13.47
CA ALA A 140 4.03 -6.95 -12.87
C ALA A 140 3.34 -6.14 -11.76
N PHE A 141 4.07 -5.89 -10.68
CA PHE A 141 3.69 -5.05 -9.55
C PHE A 141 4.60 -3.82 -9.49
N ARG A 142 4.01 -2.65 -9.35
CA ARG A 142 4.74 -1.40 -9.17
C ARG A 142 4.05 -0.50 -8.15
N HIS A 143 4.79 -0.11 -7.11
CA HIS A 143 4.33 0.86 -6.14
C HIS A 143 4.71 2.27 -6.62
N VAL A 144 3.77 2.98 -7.25
CA VAL A 144 4.00 4.25 -7.97
C VAL A 144 3.88 5.50 -7.11
N LYS A 145 3.24 5.40 -5.94
CA LYS A 145 3.26 6.42 -4.89
C LYS A 145 3.57 5.71 -3.57
N GLN A 146 4.79 5.89 -3.06
CA GLN A 146 5.31 5.16 -1.91
C GLN A 146 5.31 6.06 -0.67
N PRO A 147 4.66 5.69 0.45
CA PRO A 147 4.65 6.49 1.66
C PRO A 147 5.93 6.34 2.51
N SER A 148 6.70 5.28 2.30
CA SER A 148 7.89 4.94 3.09
C SER A 148 8.88 4.14 2.22
N ASP A 149 9.48 3.08 2.75
CA ASP A 149 10.47 2.25 2.09
C ASP A 149 9.99 1.70 0.74
N GLU A 150 10.96 1.47 -0.15
CA GLU A 150 10.68 1.01 -1.50
C GLU A 150 10.15 -0.43 -1.50
N VAL A 151 8.95 -0.61 -2.05
CA VAL A 151 8.34 -1.92 -2.28
C VAL A 151 8.24 -2.15 -3.78
N GLY A 152 8.88 -3.21 -4.26
CA GLY A 152 8.97 -3.53 -5.68
C GLY A 152 10.01 -2.69 -6.45
N PRO A 153 9.92 -2.67 -7.80
CA PRO A 153 8.99 -3.43 -8.63
C PRO A 153 9.19 -4.95 -8.46
N TYR A 154 8.11 -5.71 -8.63
CA TYR A 154 8.15 -7.18 -8.59
C TYR A 154 7.50 -7.77 -9.84
N GLN A 155 7.97 -8.95 -10.23
CA GLN A 155 7.17 -9.88 -11.02
C GLN A 155 6.46 -10.82 -10.05
N LEU A 156 5.17 -11.01 -10.25
CA LEU A 156 4.33 -11.86 -9.42
C LEU A 156 3.83 -13.04 -10.25
N ILE A 157 4.00 -14.25 -9.73
CA ILE A 157 3.33 -15.46 -10.23
C ILE A 157 1.88 -15.42 -9.74
N HIS A 158 0.95 -15.56 -10.68
CA HIS A 158 -0.48 -15.67 -10.41
C HIS A 158 -0.94 -17.11 -10.58
N ASP A 159 -1.05 -17.82 -9.45
CA ASP A 159 -1.67 -19.14 -9.41
C ASP A 159 -3.20 -18.99 -9.38
N GLN A 160 -3.81 -19.14 -10.54
CA GLN A 160 -5.26 -19.02 -10.70
C GLN A 160 -6.04 -20.17 -10.02
N VAL A 161 -5.40 -21.35 -9.88
CA VAL A 161 -6.02 -22.54 -9.31
C VAL A 161 -6.04 -22.48 -7.79
N ALA A 162 -4.95 -22.02 -7.17
CA ALA A 162 -4.89 -21.77 -5.74
C ALA A 162 -5.46 -20.39 -5.35
N GLY A 163 -5.59 -19.47 -6.31
CA GLY A 163 -5.98 -18.08 -6.04
C GLY A 163 -4.91 -17.31 -5.26
N LEU A 164 -3.63 -17.61 -5.49
CA LEU A 164 -2.49 -17.03 -4.78
C LEU A 164 -1.63 -16.18 -5.72
N LEU A 165 -1.00 -15.16 -5.14
CA LEU A 165 0.04 -14.37 -5.77
C LEU A 165 1.33 -14.54 -4.96
N SER A 166 2.42 -14.90 -5.63
CA SER A 166 3.75 -14.97 -5.04
C SER A 166 4.73 -14.14 -5.85
N ILE A 167 5.79 -13.63 -5.22
CA ILE A 167 6.87 -12.96 -5.95
C ILE A 167 7.62 -14.05 -6.74
N ASP A 168 7.71 -13.89 -8.07
CA ASP A 168 8.38 -14.83 -8.98
C ASP A 168 9.89 -14.85 -8.71
N PHE A 169 10.49 -13.65 -8.69
CA PHE A 169 11.90 -13.48 -8.47
C PHE A 169 12.18 -12.18 -7.72
N GLN A 170 12.96 -12.29 -6.64
CA GLN A 170 13.62 -11.17 -6.01
C GLN A 170 15.12 -11.40 -6.14
N VAL A 171 15.82 -10.44 -6.76
CA VAL A 171 17.29 -10.47 -6.78
C VAL A 171 17.80 -10.33 -5.35
N ASP A 172 18.36 -11.41 -4.80
CA ASP A 172 19.18 -11.33 -3.61
C ASP A 172 20.55 -10.76 -4.01
N LEU A 173 20.76 -9.49 -3.67
CA LEU A 173 21.99 -8.78 -3.97
C LEU A 173 23.20 -9.40 -3.27
N VAL A 174 23.01 -10.04 -2.12
CA VAL A 174 24.10 -10.69 -1.39
C VAL A 174 24.55 -11.92 -2.16
N GLU A 175 23.62 -12.80 -2.55
CA GLU A 175 23.91 -13.97 -3.40
C GLU A 175 24.50 -13.56 -4.76
N LEU A 176 24.01 -12.48 -5.36
CA LEU A 176 24.56 -11.97 -6.62
C LEU A 176 26.01 -11.47 -6.46
N VAL A 177 26.33 -10.80 -5.34
CA VAL A 177 27.71 -10.44 -5.01
C VAL A 177 28.57 -11.70 -4.81
N LYS A 178 28.05 -12.74 -4.15
CA LYS A 178 28.78 -14.02 -3.99
C LYS A 178 29.11 -14.64 -5.34
N ALA A 179 28.13 -14.67 -6.24
CA ALA A 179 28.27 -15.26 -7.57
C ALA A 179 29.25 -14.48 -8.46
N THR A 180 29.34 -13.17 -8.30
CA THR A 180 30.28 -12.31 -9.03
C THR A 180 31.73 -12.48 -8.54
N GLY A 181 31.91 -12.90 -7.28
CA GLY A 181 33.19 -13.30 -6.74
C GLY A 181 34.22 -12.17 -6.70
N VAL A 182 35.36 -12.38 -7.35
CA VAL A 182 36.55 -11.52 -7.27
C VAL A 182 36.39 -10.16 -7.95
N ASP A 183 35.45 -10.04 -8.88
CA ASP A 183 35.23 -8.79 -9.62
C ASP A 183 34.33 -7.82 -8.84
N GLY A 184 33.54 -8.34 -7.90
CA GLY A 184 32.56 -7.59 -7.14
C GLY A 184 31.38 -7.13 -8.00
N LEU A 185 30.25 -6.87 -7.36
CA LEU A 185 29.06 -6.44 -8.09
C LEU A 185 29.06 -4.93 -8.25
N THR A 186 28.93 -4.40 -9.48
CA THR A 186 28.76 -2.95 -9.68
C THR A 186 27.31 -2.54 -9.53
N ALA A 187 27.06 -1.25 -9.26
CA ALA A 187 25.69 -0.73 -9.20
C ALA A 187 24.94 -0.86 -10.54
N LYS A 188 25.67 -0.86 -11.67
CA LYS A 188 25.07 -1.02 -13.00
C LYS A 188 24.61 -2.45 -13.23
N ASP A 189 25.43 -3.43 -12.87
CA ASP A 189 25.11 -4.85 -13.03
C ASP A 189 23.99 -5.26 -12.07
N ALA A 190 24.02 -4.75 -10.84
CA ALA A 190 22.92 -4.90 -9.89
C ALA A 190 21.60 -4.33 -10.43
N ALA A 191 21.63 -3.15 -11.05
CA ALA A 191 20.45 -2.55 -11.65
C ALA A 191 19.92 -3.34 -12.85
N ALA A 192 20.80 -3.87 -13.69
CA ALA A 192 20.43 -4.73 -14.82
C ALA A 192 19.74 -6.01 -14.30
N ALA A 193 20.32 -6.66 -13.30
CA ALA A 193 19.73 -7.85 -12.66
C ALA A 193 18.36 -7.55 -12.02
N ILE A 194 18.24 -6.47 -11.23
CA ILE A 194 16.98 -6.09 -10.56
C ILE A 194 15.88 -5.79 -11.57
N THR A 195 16.21 -5.09 -12.65
CA THR A 195 15.21 -4.58 -13.60
C THR A 195 14.97 -5.50 -14.79
N GLY A 196 15.82 -6.50 -15.01
CA GLY A 196 15.83 -7.34 -16.20
C GLY A 196 16.19 -6.59 -17.50
N LYS A 197 16.73 -5.37 -17.40
CA LYS A 197 17.09 -4.53 -18.56
C LYS A 197 18.59 -4.64 -18.85
N ASP A 198 18.95 -4.87 -20.11
CA ASP A 198 20.35 -4.83 -20.55
C ASP A 198 20.98 -3.43 -20.37
N ALA A 199 20.16 -2.39 -20.48
CA ALA A 199 20.57 -0.99 -20.32
C ALA A 199 19.71 -0.29 -19.24
N PRO A 200 20.04 -0.45 -17.95
CA PRO A 200 19.32 0.23 -16.87
C PRO A 200 19.52 1.76 -16.92
N SER A 201 18.49 2.53 -16.54
CA SER A 201 18.57 3.99 -16.51
C SER A 201 19.45 4.49 -15.36
N ALA A 202 19.88 5.76 -15.39
CA ALA A 202 20.65 6.36 -14.30
C ALA A 202 19.91 6.29 -12.95
N ALA A 203 18.56 6.41 -12.98
CA ALA A 203 17.73 6.25 -11.79
C ALA A 203 17.74 4.79 -11.28
N ASP A 204 17.67 3.81 -12.17
CA ASP A 204 17.75 2.39 -11.81
C ASP A 204 19.12 2.06 -11.16
N VAL A 205 20.21 2.60 -11.72
CA VAL A 205 21.57 2.45 -11.17
C VAL A 205 21.71 3.08 -9.79
N GLU A 206 21.17 4.29 -9.59
CA GLU A 206 21.20 4.95 -8.28
C GLU A 206 20.38 4.18 -7.24
N LYS A 207 19.23 3.60 -7.62
CA LYS A 207 18.43 2.75 -6.74
C LYS A 207 19.19 1.48 -6.32
N ALA A 208 19.80 0.79 -7.27
CA ALA A 208 20.61 -0.39 -6.99
C ALA A 208 21.79 -0.06 -6.06
N ARG A 209 22.46 1.08 -6.29
CA ARG A 209 23.52 1.60 -5.41
C ARG A 209 23.04 1.80 -3.96
N ARG A 210 21.86 2.39 -3.77
CA ARG A 210 21.28 2.60 -2.43
C ARG A 210 21.01 1.28 -1.71
N ARG A 211 20.46 0.28 -2.42
CA ARG A 211 20.22 -1.06 -1.86
C ARG A 211 21.53 -1.74 -1.45
N LEU A 212 22.57 -1.66 -2.29
CA LEU A 212 23.91 -2.18 -1.97
C LEU A 212 24.53 -1.47 -0.76
N ASN A 213 24.40 -0.14 -0.68
CA ASN A 213 24.90 0.63 0.48
C ASN A 213 24.14 0.30 1.77
N SER A 214 22.84 0.02 1.73
CA SER A 214 22.11 -0.48 2.91
C SER A 214 22.77 -1.75 3.46
N LYS A 215 23.13 -2.68 2.58
CA LYS A 215 23.83 -3.93 2.96
C LYS A 215 25.24 -3.70 3.48
N VAL A 216 25.88 -2.58 3.13
CA VAL A 216 27.14 -2.15 3.76
C VAL A 216 26.90 -1.64 5.18
N THR A 217 25.88 -0.81 5.38
CA THR A 217 25.48 -0.33 6.71
C THR A 217 25.08 -1.48 7.64
N GLU A 218 24.44 -2.52 7.10
CA GLU A 218 24.10 -3.76 7.82
C GLU A 218 25.32 -4.67 8.10
N GLY A 219 26.52 -4.31 7.58
CA GLY A 219 27.75 -5.09 7.78
C GLY A 219 27.85 -6.36 6.92
N VAL A 220 26.94 -6.56 5.96
CA VAL A 220 26.90 -7.75 5.09
C VAL A 220 27.83 -7.60 3.89
N LEU A 221 27.95 -6.39 3.35
CA LEU A 221 28.80 -6.07 2.20
C LEU A 221 29.89 -5.05 2.56
N VAL A 222 30.95 -4.99 1.76
CA VAL A 222 31.96 -3.95 1.78
C VAL A 222 31.96 -3.24 0.44
N ARG A 223 31.99 -1.90 0.46
CA ARG A 223 32.11 -1.06 -0.73
C ARG A 223 33.57 -0.74 -0.99
N VAL A 224 34.02 -0.93 -2.22
CA VAL A 224 35.33 -0.47 -2.72
C VAL A 224 35.10 0.61 -3.76
N ASP A 225 35.63 1.80 -3.51
CA ASP A 225 35.50 2.92 -4.43
C ASP A 225 36.38 2.76 -5.67
N GLY A 226 35.78 3.05 -6.82
CA GLY A 226 36.48 3.03 -8.09
C GLY A 226 37.44 4.22 -8.25
N THR A 227 38.46 4.05 -9.09
CA THR A 227 39.40 5.14 -9.42
C THR A 227 39.02 5.79 -10.75
N ARG A 228 38.94 7.13 -10.75
CA ARG A 228 38.63 7.92 -11.94
C ARG A 228 39.91 8.53 -12.51
N GLY A 229 40.47 7.90 -13.55
CA GLY A 229 41.44 8.49 -14.49
C GLY A 229 42.82 8.87 -13.90
N GLY A 230 43.82 8.02 -14.13
CA GLY A 230 45.23 8.43 -14.04
C GLY A 230 45.64 9.26 -15.27
N TYR A 231 46.32 10.38 -15.06
CA TYR A 231 46.89 11.20 -16.12
C TYR A 231 48.27 10.65 -16.52
N SER A 232 48.32 9.64 -17.40
CA SER A 232 49.50 9.33 -18.22
C SER A 232 49.13 8.34 -19.33
N GLY A 233 49.72 8.51 -20.51
CA GLY A 233 49.30 7.96 -21.80
C GLY A 233 49.41 6.44 -22.02
N ALA A 234 48.98 5.61 -21.06
CA ALA A 234 48.82 4.18 -21.29
C ALA A 234 47.59 3.65 -20.54
N SER A 235 46.61 3.12 -21.29
CA SER A 235 45.34 2.51 -20.85
C SER A 235 44.41 3.38 -19.96
N LYS A 236 43.38 3.98 -20.58
CA LYS A 236 42.19 4.51 -19.90
C LYS A 236 41.38 3.36 -19.30
N GLY A 237 41.73 2.91 -18.10
CA GLY A 237 40.87 2.06 -17.28
C GLY A 237 40.39 2.83 -16.06
N SER A 238 39.13 3.27 -16.03
CA SER A 238 38.50 3.65 -14.76
C SER A 238 37.94 2.39 -14.12
N THR A 239 38.39 2.02 -12.92
CA THR A 239 37.73 0.95 -12.18
C THR A 239 36.41 1.49 -11.62
N PRO A 240 35.27 0.81 -11.83
CA PRO A 240 34.00 1.24 -11.25
C PRO A 240 33.99 0.93 -9.74
N THR A 241 33.16 1.67 -8.97
CA THR A 241 32.83 1.28 -7.60
C THR A 241 32.11 -0.06 -7.62
N ALA A 242 32.56 -0.98 -6.77
CA ALA A 242 32.03 -2.33 -6.65
C ALA A 242 31.80 -2.73 -5.18
N TRP A 243 30.90 -3.68 -4.98
CA TRP A 243 30.54 -4.21 -3.67
C TRP A 243 30.92 -5.70 -3.58
N PHE A 244 31.46 -6.07 -2.42
CA PHE A 244 31.99 -7.39 -2.12
C PHE A 244 31.34 -7.94 -0.86
N LEU A 245 31.36 -9.26 -0.66
CA LEU A 245 30.99 -9.84 0.63
C LEU A 245 31.92 -9.32 1.72
N ALA A 246 31.35 -8.93 2.85
CA ALA A 246 32.16 -8.70 4.04
C ALA A 246 32.84 -10.03 4.45
N PRO A 247 34.13 -10.02 4.79
CA PRO A 247 34.77 -11.20 5.35
C PRO A 247 34.01 -11.62 6.62
N PRO A 248 33.82 -12.92 6.88
CA PRO A 248 33.22 -13.36 8.13
C PRO A 248 34.03 -12.76 9.28
N ILE A 249 33.34 -12.05 10.17
CA ILE A 249 33.94 -11.57 11.40
C ILE A 249 34.26 -12.81 12.23
N ASN A 250 35.47 -13.34 12.09
CA ASN A 250 36.01 -14.30 13.03
C ASN A 250 36.13 -13.56 14.37
N HIS A 251 35.18 -13.79 15.29
CA HIS A 251 35.34 -13.42 16.70
C HIS A 251 36.50 -14.18 17.39
N ALA A 252 37.27 -14.97 16.66
CA ALA A 252 38.44 -15.70 17.12
C ALA A 252 39.73 -15.08 16.55
N SER A 253 40.20 -14.00 17.17
CA SER A 253 41.62 -13.70 17.27
C SER A 253 41.89 -12.74 18.43
N PHE A 254 41.78 -13.26 19.65
CA PHE A 254 42.54 -12.71 20.76
C PHE A 254 44.01 -13.11 20.57
N THR A 255 44.86 -12.13 20.29
CA THR A 255 46.31 -12.29 20.49
C THR A 255 46.87 -11.10 21.25
N ALA A 256 47.16 -11.35 22.52
CA ALA A 256 48.22 -10.80 23.35
C ALA A 256 48.79 -9.41 22.97
N LYS A 257 47.99 -8.37 23.18
CA LYS A 257 48.39 -7.06 23.75
C LYS A 257 47.10 -6.26 23.92
N GLY A 258 46.63 -6.16 25.16
CA GLY A 258 45.30 -5.66 25.51
C GLY A 258 45.03 -4.21 25.09
N LYS A 259 44.49 -4.03 23.89
CA LYS A 259 43.70 -2.85 23.50
C LYS A 259 42.52 -3.31 22.63
N THR A 260 41.33 -3.27 23.20
CA THR A 260 40.05 -3.38 22.48
C THR A 260 39.79 -2.07 21.74
N ALA A 261 39.60 -2.14 20.42
CA ALA A 261 38.95 -1.08 19.66
C ALA A 261 37.44 -1.32 19.73
N GLY A 262 36.69 -0.36 20.26
CA GLY A 262 35.21 -0.40 20.28
C GLY A 262 34.54 -0.02 21.61
N GLN A 263 35.25 0.51 22.61
CA GLN A 263 34.58 1.15 23.75
C GLN A 263 34.01 2.50 23.31
N ILE A 264 32.69 2.52 23.13
CA ILE A 264 31.87 3.73 23.08
C ILE A 264 32.10 4.47 24.40
N ILE A 265 32.64 5.68 24.31
CA ILE A 265 32.80 6.59 25.44
C ILE A 265 31.42 7.10 25.81
N HIS A 266 30.77 6.50 26.81
CA HIS A 266 29.76 7.22 27.60
C HIS A 266 30.49 8.04 28.66
N ALA A 267 30.37 9.37 28.58
CA ALA A 267 30.73 10.24 29.69
C ALA A 267 29.79 9.95 30.88
N PRO A 268 30.30 9.89 32.12
CA PRO A 268 29.45 9.71 33.29
C PRO A 268 28.90 11.06 33.72
N SER A 269 27.58 11.14 33.93
CA SER A 269 26.97 12.24 34.66
C SER A 269 25.97 11.63 35.63
N GLU A 270 26.34 11.71 36.89
CA GLU A 270 25.62 11.30 38.09
C GLU A 270 24.24 11.95 38.14
N THR A 271 23.19 11.14 38.29
CA THR A 271 22.19 11.32 39.36
C THR A 271 21.28 10.10 39.42
N GLU A 272 21.26 9.52 40.60
CA GLU A 272 20.49 8.37 41.03
C GLU A 272 19.02 8.78 41.24
N ILE A 273 18.08 8.19 40.50
CA ILE A 273 16.66 8.14 40.88
C ILE A 273 16.12 6.74 40.56
N ASN A 274 16.06 5.90 41.58
CA ASN A 274 15.10 4.79 41.66
C ASN A 274 13.68 5.38 41.67
N HIS A 275 12.73 4.76 40.96
CA HIS A 275 11.43 4.40 41.54
C HIS A 275 10.59 3.59 40.55
N GLU A 276 10.27 2.36 40.95
CA GLU A 276 9.02 1.69 40.61
C GLU A 276 7.82 2.57 41.01
N SER A 277 6.67 2.32 40.35
CA SER A 277 5.32 2.80 40.64
C SER A 277 4.97 4.26 40.26
N ASN A 278 4.20 4.42 39.18
CA ASN A 278 2.84 4.97 39.24
C ASN A 278 2.20 5.02 37.84
N THR A 279 1.43 3.98 37.53
CA THR A 279 0.23 4.12 36.71
C THR A 279 -0.81 4.90 37.52
N SER A 280 -1.08 6.15 37.15
CA SER A 280 -2.31 6.83 37.53
C SER A 280 -3.25 6.86 36.33
N PHE A 281 -4.25 5.97 36.40
CA PHE A 281 -5.53 6.14 35.72
C PHE A 281 -6.09 7.52 36.11
N THR A 282 -6.37 8.38 35.14
CA THR A 282 -7.33 9.47 35.31
C THR A 282 -8.65 9.05 34.65
N PRO A 283 -9.75 8.95 35.41
CA PRO A 283 -11.08 8.93 34.81
C PRO A 283 -11.34 10.34 34.27
N GLU A 284 -11.94 10.41 33.08
CA GLU A 284 -12.29 11.63 32.32
C GLU A 284 -11.17 12.19 31.42
N GLY A 285 -11.15 11.67 30.18
CA GLY A 285 -10.23 12.07 29.13
C GLY A 285 -10.45 13.51 28.63
N LYS A 286 -9.53 14.40 28.97
CA LYS A 286 -9.25 15.65 28.24
C LYS A 286 -7.74 15.90 28.21
N THR A 287 -7.20 16.12 27.01
CA THR A 287 -5.79 16.49 26.80
C THR A 287 -5.59 18.00 26.97
N ALA A 288 -4.37 18.41 27.33
CA ALA A 288 -3.97 19.75 27.77
C ALA A 288 -4.05 20.87 26.70
N GLY A 289 -4.83 20.70 25.62
CA GLY A 289 -5.03 21.68 24.54
C GLY A 289 -6.40 22.35 24.50
N GLN A 290 -7.31 22.08 25.44
CA GLN A 290 -8.72 22.52 25.37
C GLN A 290 -9.13 23.64 26.35
N ILE A 291 -8.19 24.34 27.00
CA ILE A 291 -8.52 25.35 28.04
C ILE A 291 -8.68 26.79 27.49
N ILE A 292 -8.53 27.03 26.19
CA ILE A 292 -8.66 28.40 25.64
C ILE A 292 -9.62 28.41 24.45
N HIS A 293 -10.93 28.32 24.72
CA HIS A 293 -12.02 28.96 23.95
C HIS A 293 -13.36 28.54 24.57
N ALA A 294 -13.70 29.09 25.73
CA ALA A 294 -15.02 28.91 26.34
C ALA A 294 -15.44 30.22 27.04
N SER A 295 -15.70 31.26 26.25
CA SER A 295 -16.33 32.48 26.75
C SER A 295 -16.86 33.35 25.61
N SER A 296 -17.82 32.82 24.85
CA SER A 296 -18.79 33.62 24.08
C SER A 296 -19.90 32.74 23.48
N HIS A 297 -21.05 32.72 24.19
CA HIS A 297 -22.46 32.46 23.85
C HIS A 297 -22.86 31.88 22.45
N VAL A 298 -23.92 31.10 22.25
CA VAL A 298 -25.35 31.34 22.61
C VAL A 298 -26.14 30.01 22.57
N ASN A 299 -27.09 29.86 23.51
CA ASN A 299 -28.12 28.81 23.58
C ASN A 299 -28.97 28.70 22.31
N HIS A 300 -29.12 27.49 21.76
CA HIS A 300 -30.29 27.12 20.96
C HIS A 300 -30.93 25.83 21.49
N GLY A 301 -32.26 25.89 21.61
CA GLY A 301 -33.10 25.00 22.41
C GLY A 301 -33.32 23.60 21.87
N ALA A 302 -33.97 22.80 22.71
CA ALA A 302 -34.30 21.40 22.51
C ALA A 302 -35.26 21.20 21.31
N GLY A 303 -34.79 20.47 20.30
CA GLY A 303 -35.60 19.96 19.20
C GLY A 303 -35.72 18.44 19.29
N ASN A 304 -36.95 17.95 19.17
CA ASN A 304 -37.37 16.55 19.28
C ASN A 304 -36.50 15.56 18.50
N HIS A 305 -36.05 14.50 19.19
CA HIS A 305 -35.53 13.29 18.57
C HIS A 305 -36.69 12.36 18.19
N GLU A 306 -37.01 12.25 16.90
CA GLU A 306 -37.77 11.12 16.39
C GLU A 306 -36.83 9.94 16.16
N THR A 307 -37.11 8.83 16.86
CA THR A 307 -36.44 7.55 16.69
C THR A 307 -36.96 6.83 15.45
N HIS A 308 -36.12 6.65 14.43
CA HIS A 308 -36.42 5.76 13.31
C HIS A 308 -35.32 4.71 13.11
N HIS A 309 -35.71 3.44 13.30
CA HIS A 309 -35.09 2.21 12.79
C HIS A 309 -36.20 1.36 12.12
N PRO A 310 -35.91 0.36 11.25
CA PRO A 310 -34.64 -0.03 10.64
C PRO A 310 -34.66 -0.06 9.08
N PHE A 311 -33.48 0.04 8.46
CA PHE A 311 -33.29 -0.32 7.04
C PHE A 311 -33.27 -1.84 6.89
N ARG A 312 -34.40 -2.42 6.48
CA ARG A 312 -34.47 -3.76 5.89
C ARG A 312 -35.38 -3.68 4.67
N GLY A 313 -34.82 -3.98 3.49
CA GLY A 313 -35.52 -3.95 2.21
C GLY A 313 -36.65 -4.98 2.18
N GLY A 314 -37.87 -4.51 1.90
CA GLY A 314 -39.04 -5.34 1.67
C GLY A 314 -39.00 -5.96 0.27
N VAL A 315 -39.26 -7.26 0.23
CA VAL A 315 -39.42 -8.11 -0.94
C VAL A 315 -40.67 -7.70 -1.73
N SER A 316 -40.53 -7.52 -3.04
CA SER A 316 -41.65 -7.30 -3.95
C SER A 316 -42.34 -8.62 -4.28
N ASP A 317 -43.63 -8.74 -3.94
CA ASP A 317 -44.46 -9.87 -4.35
C ASP A 317 -45.84 -9.35 -4.77
N THR A 318 -46.08 -9.26 -6.08
CA THR A 318 -47.44 -9.23 -6.63
C THR A 318 -47.46 -9.93 -7.99
N ARG A 319 -47.91 -11.19 -7.96
CA ARG A 319 -48.47 -11.90 -9.11
C ARG A 319 -49.97 -11.58 -9.23
N ASN A 320 -50.44 -11.68 -10.47
CA ASN A 320 -51.82 -11.84 -10.96
C ASN A 320 -52.71 -10.58 -11.07
N ALA A 321 -53.01 -10.21 -12.32
CA ALA A 321 -54.37 -10.33 -12.86
C ALA A 321 -54.37 -10.26 -14.40
N ALA A 322 -55.07 -11.21 -15.02
CA ALA A 322 -55.35 -11.29 -16.45
C ALA A 322 -56.75 -10.72 -16.75
N CYS A 323 -56.90 -10.05 -17.90
CA CYS A 323 -58.10 -9.80 -18.73
C CYS A 323 -57.81 -8.55 -19.60
N ALA A 324 -58.20 -8.37 -20.86
CA ALA A 324 -58.93 -9.15 -21.85
C ALA A 324 -58.64 -8.50 -23.23
N LYS A 325 -58.93 -9.25 -24.29
CA LYS A 325 -58.83 -8.90 -25.72
C LYS A 325 -59.57 -7.61 -26.10
N GLN A 326 -59.04 -6.85 -27.07
CA GLN A 326 -59.76 -6.53 -28.32
C GLN A 326 -58.83 -5.87 -29.35
N GLU A 327 -58.75 -6.51 -30.52
CA GLU A 327 -58.31 -5.95 -31.79
C GLU A 327 -59.38 -4.98 -32.31
N THR A 328 -58.98 -3.85 -32.89
CA THR A 328 -59.38 -3.41 -34.24
C THR A 328 -58.51 -2.24 -34.68
N LYS A 329 -57.79 -2.44 -35.79
CA LYS A 329 -57.21 -1.42 -36.69
C LYS A 329 -58.32 -0.74 -37.51
N PRO A 330 -58.10 0.45 -38.11
CA PRO A 330 -57.17 0.67 -39.23
C PRO A 330 -55.82 1.26 -38.84
#